data_AF-A0A8J2TL99-F1
#
_entry.id   AF-A0A8J2TL99-F1
#
_cell.length_a   1.000
_cell.length_b   1.000
_cell.length_c   1.000
_cell.angle_alpha   90.00
_cell.angle_beta   90.00
_cell.angle_gamma   90.00
#
_symmetry.space_group_name_H-M   'P 1'
#
loop_
_entity.id
_entity.type
_entity.pdbx_description
1 polymer ?
#
loop_
_entity_poly.entity_id
_entity_poly.type
_entity_poly.pdbx_seq_one_letter_code
_entity_poly.pdbx_strand_id
1 'polypeptide(L)' 'MKYINYIENTLKYDYNNGVLEGINNKIKVIKRIAFGYKCFYHFKNRILITQNLATIKGA' A
#
# COMPACT_ATOMS: atom_id res chain seq x y z
N MET A 1 9.38 30.70 10.24
CA MET A 1 8.83 29.46 10.84
C MET A 1 7.61 28.99 10.04
N LYS A 2 7.80 28.21 8.96
CA LYS A 2 6.66 27.72 8.13
C LYS A 2 6.25 26.28 8.45
N TYR A 3 7.10 25.53 9.15
CA TYR A 3 6.94 24.09 9.35
C TYR A 3 6.61 23.66 10.79
N ILE A 4 6.60 24.58 11.76
CA ILE A 4 6.40 24.24 13.18
C ILE A 4 5.09 23.49 13.42
N ASN A 5 3.99 23.96 12.84
CA ASN A 5 2.69 23.31 12.99
C ASN A 5 2.70 21.87 12.43
N TYR A 6 3.45 21.60 11.36
CA TYR A 6 3.55 20.24 10.81
C TYR A 6 4.42 19.32 11.68
N ILE A 7 5.48 19.87 12.28
CA ILE A 7 6.34 19.15 13.22
C ILE A 7 5.54 18.82 14.50
N GLU A 8 4.82 19.80 15.07
CA GLU A 8 3.96 19.58 16.24
C GLU A 8 2.88 18.53 15.95
N ASN A 9 2.22 18.58 14.79
CA ASN A 9 1.22 17.58 14.42
C ASN A 9 1.83 16.18 14.22
N THR A 10 3.04 16.08 13.65
CA THR A 10 3.74 14.80 13.49
C THR A 10 4.13 14.17 14.83
N LEU A 11 4.46 15.00 15.83
CA LEU A 11 4.80 14.53 17.17
C LEU A 11 3.55 14.22 18.02
N LYS A 12 2.44 14.92 17.76
CA LYS A 12 1.19 14.79 18.52
C LYS A 12 0.36 13.57 18.11
N TYR A 13 0.42 13.17 16.84
CA TYR A 13 -0.41 12.10 16.29
C TYR A 13 0.45 10.94 15.81
N ASP A 14 0.07 9.71 16.18
CA ASP A 14 0.72 8.49 15.70
C ASP A 14 0.38 8.17 14.22
N TYR A 15 -0.54 8.93 13.62
CA TYR A 15 -0.96 8.76 12.25
C TYR A 15 -0.03 9.53 11.32
N ASN A 16 0.63 8.82 10.41
CA ASN A 16 1.42 9.41 9.34
C ASN A 16 1.01 8.84 7.98
N ASN A 17 1.19 9.64 6.93
CA ASN A 17 0.91 9.21 5.56
C ASN A 17 1.95 8.21 5.02
N GLY A 18 3.08 8.01 5.71
CA GLY A 18 4.19 7.18 5.24
C GLY A 18 3.78 5.72 5.01
N VAL A 19 2.96 5.15 5.89
CA VAL A 19 2.43 3.78 5.70
C VAL A 19 1.54 3.70 4.46
N LEU A 20 0.65 4.68 4.27
CA LEU A 20 -0.24 4.76 3.12
C LEU A 20 0.54 4.92 1.81
N GLU A 21 1.55 5.79 1.80
CA GLU A 21 2.45 6.00 0.68
C GLU A 21 3.22 4.72 0.33
N GLY A 22 3.71 3.99 1.33
CA GLY A 22 4.38 2.70 1.16
C GLY A 22 3.49 1.66 0.50
N ILE A 23 2.24 1.53 0.95
CA ILE A 23 1.23 0.64 0.35
C ILE A 23 0.96 1.04 -1.11
N ASN A 24 0.73 2.33 -1.37
CA ASN A 24 0.46 2.84 -2.71
C ASN A 24 1.64 2.61 -3.66
N ASN A 25 2.88 2.76 -3.20
CA ASN A 25 4.06 2.48 -4.01
C ASN A 25 4.17 0.97 -4.35
N LYS A 26 3.94 0.08 -3.37
CA LYS A 26 3.91 -1.37 -3.63
C LYS A 26 2.85 -1.74 -4.67
N ILE A 27 1.64 -1.19 -4.58
CA ILE A 27 0.59 -1.42 -5.58
C ILE A 27 1.01 -0.91 -6.96
N LYS A 28 1.65 0.26 -7.05
CA LYS A 28 2.18 0.78 -8.33
C LYS A 28 3.25 -0.14 -8.92
N VAL A 29 4.15 -0.69 -8.10
CA VAL A 29 5.15 -1.69 -8.55
C VAL A 29 4.46 -2.94 -9.09
N ILE A 30 3.50 -3.51 -8.35
CA ILE A 30 2.75 -4.70 -8.77
C ILE A 30 2.01 -4.41 -10.09
N LYS A 31 1.40 -3.24 -10.23
CA LYS A 31 0.73 -2.80 -11.48
C LYS A 31 1.71 -2.76 -12.66
N ARG A 32 2.93 -2.26 -12.45
CA ARG A 32 3.96 -2.19 -13.52
C ARG A 32 4.40 -3.57 -14.01
N ILE A 33 4.36 -4.60 -13.17
CA ILE A 33 4.74 -5.98 -13.56
C ILE A 33 3.53 -6.86 -13.89
N ALA A 34 2.31 -6.32 -13.80
CA ALA A 34 1.05 -7.05 -14.01
C ALA A 34 0.65 -7.16 -15.49
N PHE A 35 1.62 -7.28 -16.40
CA PHE A 35 1.34 -7.58 -17.80
C PHE A 35 0.71 -8.98 -17.90
N GLY A 36 -0.37 -9.11 -18.67
CA GLY A 36 -1.08 -10.38 -18.88
C GLY A 36 -2.23 -10.68 -17.90
N TYR A 37 -2.52 -9.82 -16.92
CA TYR A 37 -3.73 -9.95 -16.12
C TYR A 37 -4.97 -9.63 -16.96
N LYS A 38 -5.77 -10.65 -17.28
CA LYS A 38 -7.03 -10.51 -18.02
C LYS A 38 -8.21 -10.05 -17.15
N CYS A 39 -8.08 -10.15 -15.82
CA CYS A 39 -9.14 -9.84 -14.87
C CYS A 39 -8.61 -9.04 -13.67
N PHE A 40 -9.32 -7.95 -13.35
CA PHE A 40 -8.99 -7.11 -12.20
C PHE A 40 -9.06 -7.87 -10.88
N TYR A 41 -9.97 -8.85 -10.76
CA TYR A 41 -10.08 -9.68 -9.56
C TYR A 41 -8.78 -10.41 -9.24
N HIS A 42 -8.12 -10.99 -10.24
CA HIS A 42 -6.83 -11.66 -10.05
C HIS A 42 -5.71 -10.68 -9.67
N PHE A 43 -5.74 -9.47 -10.23
CA PHE A 43 -4.80 -8.41 -9.87
C PHE A 43 -4.99 -7.98 -8.40
N LYS A 44 -6.24 -7.79 -7.97
CA LYS A 44 -6.59 -7.48 -6.57
C LYS A 44 -6.14 -8.60 -5.62
N ASN A 45 -6.36 -9.86 -5.98
CA ASN A 45 -5.93 -10.99 -5.16
C ASN A 45 -4.40 -11.06 -5.04
N ARG A 46 -3.65 -10.83 -6.13
CA ARG A 46 -2.17 -10.72 -6.11
C ARG A 46 -1.71 -9.65 -5.12
N ILE A 47 -2.35 -8.48 -5.12
CA ILE A 47 -2.04 -7.41 -4.15
C ILE A 47 -2.30 -7.88 -2.71
N LEU A 48 -3.48 -8.45 -2.43
CA LEU A 48 -3.86 -8.87 -1.07
C LEU A 48 -2.94 -9.97 -0.53
N ILE A 49 -2.61 -10.96 -1.35
CA ILE A 49 -1.65 -12.02 -0.99
C ILE A 49 -0.26 -11.43 -0.71
N THR A 50 0.20 -10.48 -1.53
CA THR A 50 1.53 -9.85 -1.35
C THR A 50 1.61 -9.01 -0.07
N GLN A 51 0.48 -8.48 0.42
CA GLN A 51 0.41 -7.77 1.70
C GLN A 51 0.10 -8.71 2.88
N ASN A 52 0.07 -10.02 2.68
CA ASN A 52 -0.34 -11.02 3.69
C ASN A 52 -1.75 -10.77 4.26
N LEU A 53 -2.64 -10.15 3.46
CA LEU A 53 -4.03 -9.86 3.84
C LEU A 53 -5.00 -10.95 3.35
N ALA A 54 -4.53 -11.85 2.49
CA ALA A 54 -5.29 -12.99 2.02
C ALA A 54 -4.34 -14.19 1.85
N THR A 55 -4.85 -15.38 2.15
CA THR A 55 -4.14 -16.64 1.94
C THR A 55 -4.77 -17.41 0.80
N ILE A 56 -3.95 -18.20 0.11
CA ILE A 56 -4.44 -19.14 -0.89
C ILE A 56 -5.00 -20.33 -0.11
N LYS A 57 -6.28 -20.66 -0.31
CA LYS A 57 -6.86 -21.86 0.29
C LYS A 57 -6.24 -23.09 -0.38
N GLY A 58 -5.55 -23.93 0.39
CA GLY A 58 -4.99 -25.19 -0.07
C GLY A 58 -3.46 -25.24 -0.23
N ALA A 59 -2.72 -24.32 0.40
CA ALA A 59 -1.29 -24.49 0.65
C ALA A 59 -1.07 -25.12 2.03
#